data_AF-A0A1G2C8B0-F1
#
_entry.id   AF-A0A1G2C8B0-F1
#
_cell.length_a   1.000
_cell.length_b   1.000
_cell.length_c   1.000
_cell.angle_alpha   90.00
_cell.angle_beta   90.00
_cell.angle_gamma   90.00
#
_symmetry.space_group_name_H-M   'P 1'
#
loop_
_entity.id
_entity.type
_entity.pdbx_description
1 polymer ?
#
loop_
_entity_poly.entity_id
_entity_poly.type
_entity_poly.pdbx_seq_one_letter_code
_entity_poly.pdbx_strand_id
1 'polypeptide(L)'
;MEFDKGKFSFAAALTVGIVYVVCALVVVAAPDVAFTLLGWIAHLVNVEKFAADVAVTATGFIGGLAQTVVYSYVIAWLFAWLYNRSVKRG
;
A
#
# COMPACT_ATOMS: atom_id res chain seq x y z
N MET A 1 -13.79 -4.84 -21.04
CA MET A 1 -14.40 -3.72 -20.29
C MET A 1 -13.48 -2.51 -20.38
N GLU A 2 -13.96 -1.29 -20.13
CA GLU A 2 -13.09 -0.10 -20.06
C GLU A 2 -13.22 0.50 -18.65
N PHE A 3 -12.09 0.70 -17.97
CA PHE A 3 -12.10 1.33 -16.65
C PHE A 3 -12.23 2.84 -16.76
N ASP A 4 -13.14 3.43 -15.99
CA ASP A 4 -13.05 4.84 -15.63
C ASP A 4 -11.82 5.02 -14.73
N LYS A 5 -10.76 5.58 -15.31
CA LYS A 5 -9.46 5.72 -14.63
C LYS A 5 -9.59 6.48 -13.31
N GLY A 6 -10.44 7.50 -13.23
CA GLY A 6 -10.60 8.33 -12.03
C GLY A 6 -11.30 7.57 -10.92
N LYS A 7 -12.47 6.98 -11.23
CA LYS A 7 -13.28 6.24 -10.26
C LYS A 7 -12.57 4.97 -9.78
N PHE A 8 -11.95 4.22 -10.70
CA PHE A 8 -11.21 3.01 -10.37
C PHE A 8 -10.03 3.32 -9.44
N SER A 9 -9.22 4.32 -9.79
CA SER A 9 -8.02 4.66 -9.01
C SER A 9 -8.39 5.21 -7.63
N PHE A 10 -9.47 5.99 -7.54
CA PHE A 10 -9.96 6.48 -6.25
C PHE A 10 -10.47 5.34 -5.37
N ALA A 11 -11.26 4.42 -5.91
CA ALA A 11 -11.73 3.26 -5.17
C ALA A 11 -10.56 2.36 -4.70
N ALA A 12 -9.57 2.14 -5.56
CA ALA A 12 -8.36 1.40 -5.21
C ALA A 12 -7.57 2.10 -4.10
N ALA A 13 -7.31 3.40 -4.23
CA ALA A 13 -6.59 4.18 -3.23
C ALA A 13 -7.30 4.20 -1.87
N LEU A 14 -8.62 4.37 -1.85
CA LEU A 14 -9.43 4.32 -0.63
C LEU A 14 -9.34 2.93 0.03
N THR A 15 -9.46 1.87 -0.76
CA THR A 15 -9.40 0.49 -0.27
C THR A 15 -8.05 0.20 0.35
N VAL A 16 -6.95 0.55 -0.35
CA VAL A 16 -5.61 0.34 0.16
C VAL A 16 -5.33 1.23 1.38
N GLY A 17 -5.88 2.45 1.42
CA GLY A 17 -5.83 3.31 2.60
C GLY A 17 -6.47 2.67 3.83
N ILE A 18 -7.64 2.04 3.69
CA ILE A 18 -8.29 1.30 4.78
C ILE A 18 -7.42 0.11 5.21
N VAL A 19 -6.88 -0.65 4.25
CA VAL A 19 -5.97 -1.78 4.54
C VAL A 19 -4.73 -1.30 5.29
N TYR A 20 -4.15 -0.15 4.92
CA TYR A 20 -3.02 0.44 5.64
C TYR A 20 -3.34 0.70 7.12
N VAL A 21 -4.52 1.25 7.42
CA VAL A 21 -4.94 1.46 8.81
C VAL A 21 -5.00 0.14 9.58
N VAL A 22 -5.56 -0.90 8.97
CA VAL A 22 -5.58 -2.25 9.57
C VAL A 22 -4.15 -2.78 9.78
N CYS A 23 -3.26 -2.62 8.80
CA CYS A 23 -1.86 -3.01 8.92
C CYS A 23 -1.16 -2.28 10.08
N ALA A 24 -1.41 -0.98 10.26
CA ALA A 24 -0.85 -0.22 11.36
C ALA A 24 -1.32 -0.74 12.73
N LEU A 25 -2.60 -1.13 12.86
CA LEU A 25 -3.11 -1.75 14.09
C LEU A 25 -2.43 -3.09 14.37
N VAL A 26 -2.17 -3.91 13.34
CA VAL A 26 -1.45 -5.18 13.48
C VAL A 26 -0.01 -4.94 13.94
N VAL A 27 0.69 -3.94 13.41
CA VAL A 27 2.06 -3.60 13.83
C VAL A 27 2.10 -3.22 15.33
N VAL A 28 1.10 -2.47 15.81
CA VAL A 28 1.01 -2.10 17.23
C VAL A 28 0.69 -3.31 18.13
N ALA A 29 -0.14 -4.23 17.67
CA ALA A 29 -0.56 -5.39 18.46
C ALA A 29 0.46 -6.55 18.44
N ALA A 30 1.13 -6.78 17.31
CA ALA A 30 2.03 -7.91 17.07
C ALA A 30 3.18 -7.53 16.12
N PRO A 31 4.17 -6.74 16.60
CA PRO A 31 5.25 -6.22 15.76
C PRO A 31 6.09 -7.32 15.10
N ASP A 32 6.42 -8.41 15.82
CA ASP A 32 7.26 -9.50 15.29
C ASP A 32 6.61 -10.20 14.08
N VAL A 33 5.29 -10.43 14.17
CA VAL A 33 4.51 -11.01 13.08
C VAL A 33 4.47 -10.05 11.89
N ALA A 34 4.24 -8.76 12.15
CA ALA A 34 4.20 -7.75 11.11
C ALA A 34 5.54 -7.63 10.36
N PHE A 35 6.68 -7.65 11.06
CA PHE A 35 8.01 -7.63 10.45
C PHE A 35 8.31 -8.88 9.64
N THR A 36 7.90 -10.06 10.11
CA THR A 36 8.06 -11.32 9.35
C THR A 36 7.27 -11.27 8.04
N LEU A 37 6.00 -10.86 8.10
CA LEU A 37 5.14 -10.73 6.91
C LEU A 37 5.68 -9.68 5.94
N LEU A 38 6.14 -8.54 6.46
CA LEU A 38 6.76 -7.48 5.66
C LEU A 38 8.03 -8.00 4.98
N GLY A 39 8.85 -8.79 5.69
CA GLY A 39 10.04 -9.43 5.14
C GLY A 39 9.74 -10.25 3.89
N TRP A 40 8.67 -11.05 3.91
CA TRP A 40 8.25 -11.87 2.77
C TRP A 40 7.79 -11.03 1.57
N ILE A 41 6.99 -9.99 1.80
CA ILE A 41 6.43 -9.17 0.73
C ILE A 41 7.50 -8.23 0.13
N ALA A 42 8.30 -7.62 1.00
CA ALA A 42 9.32 -6.65 0.61
C ALA A 42 10.66 -7.30 0.22
N HIS A 43 10.74 -8.64 0.24
CA HIS A 43 11.98 -9.40 -0.01
C HIS A 43 13.14 -8.95 0.91
N LEU A 44 12.83 -8.56 2.15
CA LEU A 44 13.81 -8.12 3.14
C LEU A 44 14.26 -9.31 3.96
N VAL A 45 15.56 -9.61 3.92
CA VAL A 45 16.15 -10.79 4.59
C VAL A 45 16.63 -10.51 6.01
N ASN A 46 16.78 -9.24 6.41
CA ASN A 46 17.32 -8.82 7.71
C ASN A 46 16.40 -7.76 8.36
N VAL A 47 15.13 -8.11 8.59
CA VAL A 47 14.14 -7.18 9.16
C VAL A 47 14.45 -6.84 10.62
N GLU A 48 15.14 -7.71 11.36
CA GLU A 48 15.47 -7.50 12.78
C GLU A 48 16.41 -6.31 12.97
N LYS A 49 17.32 -6.07 12.01
CA LYS A 49 18.23 -4.93 12.01
C LYS A 49 17.48 -3.59 12.04
N PHE A 50 16.28 -3.56 11.49
CA PHE A 50 15.48 -2.35 11.37
C PHE A 50 14.35 -2.29 12.39
N ALA A 51 14.08 -3.35 13.16
CA ALA A 51 12.92 -3.43 14.07
C ALA A 51 13.15 -2.75 15.43
N ALA A 52 14.39 -2.65 15.91
CA ALA A 52 14.70 -2.24 17.29
C ALA A 52 14.28 -0.79 17.63
N ASP A 53 14.16 0.09 16.64
CA ASP A 53 13.89 1.53 16.84
C ASP A 53 12.57 2.01 16.21
N VAL A 54 11.72 1.10 15.69
CA VAL A 54 10.51 1.51 14.95
C VAL A 54 9.34 1.68 15.92
N ALA A 55 9.21 2.89 16.45
CA ALA A 55 7.99 3.33 17.11
C ALA A 55 6.96 3.81 16.06
N VAL A 56 5.71 3.32 16.16
CA VAL A 56 4.59 3.87 15.40
C VAL A 56 4.29 5.27 15.94
N THR A 57 4.81 6.30 15.27
CA THR A 57 4.54 7.70 15.60
C THR A 57 3.32 8.19 14.84
N ALA A 58 2.57 9.14 15.42
CA ALA A 58 1.41 9.73 14.75
C ALA A 58 1.80 10.41 13.42
N THR A 59 2.97 11.06 13.38
CA THR A 59 3.51 11.68 12.17
C THR A 59 3.90 10.64 11.12
N GLY A 60 4.56 9.55 11.53
CA GLY A 60 4.91 8.44 10.65
C GLY A 60 3.68 7.74 10.07
N PHE A 61 2.63 7.54 10.89
CA PHE A 61 1.36 6.97 10.45
C PHE A 61 0.65 7.86 9.42
N ILE A 62 0.50 9.16 9.69
CA ILE A 62 -0.18 10.08 8.76
C ILE A 62 0.61 10.21 7.45
N GLY A 63 1.95 10.34 7.55
CA GLY A 63 2.82 10.40 6.39
C GLY A 63 2.75 9.13 5.55
N GLY A 64 2.81 7.95 6.19
CA GLY A 64 2.68 6.66 5.54
C GLY A 64 1.31 6.47 4.89
N LEU A 65 0.21 6.82 5.56
CA LEU A 65 -1.14 6.74 5.02
C LEU A 65 -1.29 7.62 3.77
N ALA A 66 -0.82 8.88 3.84
CA ALA A 66 -0.87 9.79 2.71
C ALA A 66 -0.05 9.25 1.52
N GLN A 67 1.16 8.77 1.79
CA GLN A 67 2.02 8.15 0.77
C GLN A 67 1.35 6.92 0.14
N THR A 68 0.78 6.03 0.95
CA THR A 68 0.08 4.83 0.47
C THR A 68 -1.10 5.20 -0.42
N VAL A 69 -1.96 6.13 -0.01
CA VAL A 69 -3.12 6.56 -0.80
C VAL A 69 -2.67 7.16 -2.14
N VAL A 70 -1.69 8.06 -2.12
CA VAL A 70 -1.18 8.71 -3.35
C VAL A 70 -0.56 7.68 -4.30
N TYR A 71 0.30 6.79 -3.78
CA TYR A 71 0.98 5.80 -4.62
C TYR A 71 -0.01 4.79 -5.19
N SER A 72 -0.97 4.31 -4.39
CA SER A 72 -2.02 3.40 -4.87
C SER A 72 -2.89 4.05 -5.94
N TYR A 73 -3.25 5.34 -5.79
CA TYR A 73 -3.99 6.06 -6.82
C TYR A 73 -3.21 6.10 -8.14
N VAL A 74 -1.93 6.51 -8.10
CA VAL A 74 -1.09 6.63 -9.29
C VAL A 74 -0.89 5.28 -9.97
N ILE A 75 -0.59 4.23 -9.20
CA ILE A 75 -0.38 2.87 -9.74
C ILE A 75 -1.68 2.34 -10.36
N ALA A 76 -2.82 2.48 -9.67
CA ALA A 76 -4.11 2.05 -10.20
C ALA A 76 -4.50 2.81 -11.47
N TRP A 77 -4.17 4.10 -11.56
CA TRP A 77 -4.42 4.91 -12.74
C TRP A 77 -3.59 4.45 -13.93
N LEU A 78 -2.29 4.20 -13.70
CA LEU A 78 -1.38 3.66 -14.71
C LEU A 78 -1.85 2.28 -15.20
N PHE A 79 -2.28 1.42 -14.28
CA PHE A 79 -2.86 0.12 -14.62
C PHE A 79 -4.11 0.27 -15.49
N ALA A 80 -5.07 1.10 -15.08
CA ALA A 80 -6.29 1.34 -15.83
C ALA A 80 -6.01 1.91 -17.23
N TRP A 81 -5.03 2.82 -17.34
CA TRP A 81 -4.58 3.34 -18.63
C TRP A 81 -3.99 2.24 -19.52
N LEU A 82 -3.09 1.41 -18.99
CA LEU A 82 -2.45 0.34 -19.73
C LEU A 82 -3.46 -0.72 -20.17
N TYR A 83 -4.35 -1.13 -19.27
CA TYR A 83 -5.41 -2.09 -19.56
C TYR A 83 -6.34 -1.58 -20.66
N ASN A 84 -6.85 -0.34 -20.53
CA ASN A 84 -7.73 0.25 -21.54
C ASN A 84 -7.03 0.36 -22.91
N ARG A 85 -5.72 0.64 -22.93
CA ARG A 85 -4.94 0.69 -24.18
C ARG A 85 -4.77 -0.68 -24.82
N SER A 86 -4.52 -1.72 -24.02
CA SER A 86 -4.36 -3.09 -24.52
C SER A 86 -5.68 -3.63 -25.09
N VAL A 87 -6.81 -3.39 -24.40
CA VAL A 87 -8.13 -3.85 -24.84
C VAL A 87 -8.66 -3.07 -26.05
N LYS A 88 -8.25 -1.82 -26.26
CA LYS A 88 -8.60 -1.03 -27.47
C LYS A 88 -7.79 -1.40 -28.72
N ARG A 89 -6.69 -2.13 -28.58
CA ARG A 89 -5.80 -2.53 -29.69
C ARG A 89 -5.95 -4.00 -30.09
N GLY A 90 -6.70 -4.78 -29.32
CA GLY A 90 -7.06 -6.17 -29.64
C GLY A 90 -8.39 -6.28 -30.37
#